data_AF-B1KFI1-F1
#
_entry.id   AF-B1KFI1-F1
#
_cell.length_a   1.000
_cell.length_b   1.000
_cell.length_c   1.000
_cell.angle_alpha   90.00
_cell.angle_beta   90.00
_cell.angle_gamma   90.00
#
_symmetry.space_group_name_H-M   'P 1'
#
loop_
_entity.id
_entity.type
_entity.pdbx_description
1 polymer ?
#
loop_
_entity_poly.entity_id
_entity_poly.type
_entity_poly.pdbx_seq_one_letter_code
_entity_poly.pdbx_strand_id
1 'polypeptide(L)'
;MNNIELSESGNKLAEEIDRLACDYHIKSDQHEILKWEASILWAKSKDLIEDCGLLETLKDSTLLSKWGSYLVKEIPEVAIKVEEFHQHYNRIKSR
;
A
#
# COMPACT_ATOMS: atom_id res chain seq x y z
N MET A 1 -7.55 16.70 0.15
CA MET A 1 -7.76 15.49 -0.66
C MET A 1 -9.07 14.85 -0.21
N ASN A 2 -10.02 14.67 -1.10
CA ASN A 2 -11.27 13.96 -0.81
C ASN A 2 -11.08 12.43 -0.96
N ASN A 3 -12.10 11.63 -0.62
CA ASN A 3 -12.01 10.17 -0.68
C ASN A 3 -11.74 9.63 -2.10
N ILE A 4 -12.28 10.29 -3.13
CA ILE A 4 -12.11 9.89 -4.54
C ILE A 4 -10.66 10.12 -4.98
N GLU A 5 -10.13 11.31 -4.74
CA GLU A 5 -8.74 11.65 -5.07
C GLU A 5 -7.75 10.74 -4.34
N LEU A 6 -8.00 10.43 -3.06
CA LEU A 6 -7.16 9.51 -2.29
C LEU A 6 -7.25 8.08 -2.82
N SER A 7 -8.45 7.61 -3.18
CA SER A 7 -8.65 6.29 -3.80
C SER A 7 -7.90 6.16 -5.12
N GLU A 8 -8.01 7.15 -6.01
CA GLU A 8 -7.28 7.16 -7.28
C GLU A 8 -5.76 7.19 -7.07
N SER A 9 -5.29 7.98 -6.11
CA SER A 9 -3.87 8.01 -5.75
C SER A 9 -3.40 6.66 -5.21
N GLY A 10 -4.20 6.01 -4.37
CA GLY A 10 -3.88 4.69 -3.82
C GLY A 10 -3.86 3.60 -4.89
N ASN A 11 -4.80 3.62 -5.83
CA ASN A 11 -4.83 2.69 -6.97
C ASN A 11 -3.60 2.85 -7.88
N LYS A 12 -3.21 4.10 -8.20
CA LYS A 12 -2.00 4.37 -8.98
C LYS A 12 -0.73 3.91 -8.26
N LEU A 13 -0.65 4.14 -6.94
CA LEU A 13 0.47 3.69 -6.13
C LEU A 13 0.53 2.16 -6.04
N ALA A 14 -0.62 1.49 -5.92
CA ALA A 14 -0.70 0.04 -5.95
C ALA A 14 -0.18 -0.53 -7.28
N GLU A 15 -0.57 0.06 -8.42
CA GLU A 15 -0.03 -0.31 -9.73
C GLU A 15 1.48 -0.08 -9.86
N GLU A 16 2.00 1.04 -9.32
CA GLU A 16 3.43 1.34 -9.31
C GLU A 16 4.20 0.25 -8.54
N ILE A 17 3.74 -0.10 -7.34
CA ILE A 17 4.33 -1.15 -6.51
C ILE A 17 4.23 -2.53 -7.15
N ASP A 18 3.09 -2.84 -7.78
CA ASP A 18 2.87 -4.13 -8.45
C ASP A 18 3.85 -4.34 -9.62
N ARG A 19 4.10 -3.27 -10.38
CA ARG A 19 5.10 -3.29 -11.46
C ARG A 19 6.51 -3.41 -10.89
N LEU A 20 6.83 -2.67 -9.83
CA LEU A 20 8.12 -2.75 -9.16
C LEU A 20 8.40 -4.16 -8.61
N ALA A 21 7.37 -4.86 -8.12
CA ALA A 21 7.51 -6.24 -7.68
C ALA A 21 8.01 -7.16 -8.81
N CYS A 22 7.67 -6.86 -10.07
CA CYS A 22 8.10 -7.67 -11.22
C CYS A 22 9.60 -7.56 -11.53
N ASP A 23 10.29 -6.55 -11.01
CA ASP A 23 11.75 -6.43 -11.16
C ASP A 23 12.50 -7.40 -10.24
N TYR A 24 11.82 -7.93 -9.22
CA TYR A 24 12.34 -8.92 -8.30
C TYR A 24 11.95 -10.34 -8.72
N HIS A 25 12.77 -11.32 -8.31
CA HIS A 25 12.48 -12.73 -8.58
C HIS A 25 11.17 -13.14 -7.91
N ILE A 26 10.29 -13.87 -8.61
CA ILE A 26 8.93 -14.21 -8.16
C ILE A 26 8.84 -14.93 -6.80
N LYS A 27 9.91 -15.63 -6.40
CA LYS A 27 10.02 -16.32 -5.09
C LYS A 27 10.83 -15.54 -4.05
N SER A 28 11.16 -14.29 -4.30
CA SER A 28 11.88 -13.46 -3.36
C SER A 28 10.92 -12.81 -2.37
N ASP A 29 11.39 -12.62 -1.14
CA ASP A 29 10.63 -11.91 -0.11
C ASP A 29 10.25 -10.50 -0.60
N GLN A 30 11.11 -9.85 -1.40
CA GLN A 30 10.84 -8.55 -2.00
C GLN A 30 9.57 -8.56 -2.85
N HIS A 31 9.49 -9.53 -3.75
CA HIS A 31 8.35 -9.70 -4.62
C HIS A 31 7.08 -9.90 -3.80
N GLU A 32 7.10 -10.80 -2.81
CA GLU A 32 5.94 -11.09 -1.97
C GLU A 32 5.50 -9.87 -1.13
N ILE A 33 6.45 -9.16 -0.50
CA ILE A 33 6.17 -7.96 0.29
C ILE A 33 5.51 -6.88 -0.57
N LEU A 34 6.04 -6.61 -1.76
CA LEU A 34 5.50 -5.58 -2.65
C LEU A 34 4.12 -5.98 -3.19
N LYS A 35 3.91 -7.23 -3.60
CA LYS A 35 2.58 -7.72 -4.04
C LYS A 35 1.54 -7.64 -2.92
N TRP A 36 1.95 -7.94 -1.69
CA TRP A 36 1.07 -7.81 -0.53
C TRP A 36 0.72 -6.35 -0.24
N GLU A 37 1.71 -5.45 -0.30
CA GLU A 37 1.48 -4.02 -0.12
C GLU A 37 0.54 -3.44 -1.19
N ALA A 38 0.71 -3.81 -2.46
CA ALA A 38 -0.20 -3.41 -3.53
C ALA A 38 -1.64 -3.88 -3.25
N SER A 39 -1.80 -5.10 -2.74
CA SER A 39 -3.11 -5.65 -2.36
C SER A 39 -3.77 -4.87 -1.21
N ILE A 40 -3.00 -4.44 -0.22
CA ILE A 40 -3.47 -3.57 0.86
C ILE A 40 -3.94 -2.22 0.30
N LEU A 41 -3.14 -1.61 -0.57
CA LEU A 41 -3.47 -0.30 -1.15
C LEU A 41 -4.74 -0.36 -1.99
N TRP A 42 -4.93 -1.40 -2.81
CA TRP A 42 -6.19 -1.60 -3.55
C TRP A 42 -7.39 -1.78 -2.61
N ALA A 43 -7.24 -2.59 -1.55
CA ALA A 43 -8.31 -2.80 -0.59
C ALA A 43 -8.72 -1.50 0.13
N LYS A 44 -7.73 -0.72 0.59
CA LYS A 44 -7.94 0.60 1.21
C LYS A 44 -8.57 1.60 0.25
N SER A 45 -8.10 1.62 -1.00
CA SER A 45 -8.64 2.50 -2.04
C SER A 45 -10.10 2.18 -2.35
N LYS A 46 -10.46 0.90 -2.40
CA LYS A 46 -11.84 0.45 -2.57
C LYS A 46 -12.71 0.84 -1.38
N ASP A 47 -12.22 0.61 -0.16
CA ASP A 47 -12.95 0.95 1.08
C ASP A 47 -13.20 2.46 1.25
N LEU A 48 -12.36 3.33 0.69
CA LEU A 48 -12.61 4.78 0.68
C LEU A 48 -13.84 5.19 -0.13
N ILE A 49 -14.21 4.40 -1.15
CA ILE A 49 -15.33 4.68 -2.05
C ILE A 49 -16.58 3.91 -1.61
N GLU A 50 -16.42 2.63 -1.29
CA GLU A 50 -17.53 1.71 -1.07
C GLU A 50 -17.89 1.54 0.41
N ASP A 51 -17.06 2.04 1.33
CA ASP A 51 -17.24 1.88 2.79
C ASP A 51 -17.51 0.42 3.22
N CYS A 52 -16.87 -0.53 2.52
CA CYS A 52 -17.10 -1.96 2.70
C CYS A 52 -16.35 -2.56 3.90
N GLY A 53 -15.46 -1.80 4.54
CA GLY A 53 -14.56 -2.26 5.58
C GLY A 53 -13.34 -3.01 5.03
N LEU A 54 -12.37 -3.25 5.92
CA LEU A 54 -11.15 -4.00 5.61
C LEU A 54 -11.08 -5.30 6.39
N LEU A 55 -10.59 -6.35 5.72
CA LEU A 55 -10.13 -7.57 6.39
C LEU A 55 -8.95 -7.24 7.32
N GLU A 56 -8.86 -7.90 8.47
CA GLU A 56 -7.79 -7.65 9.45
C GLU A 56 -6.40 -7.82 8.86
N THR A 57 -6.22 -8.79 7.97
CA THR A 57 -4.96 -9.07 7.27
C THR A 57 -4.52 -7.99 6.28
N LEU A 58 -5.40 -7.04 5.96
CA LEU A 58 -5.15 -5.94 5.01
C LEU A 58 -5.14 -4.57 5.68
N LYS A 59 -5.14 -4.52 7.01
CA LYS A 59 -5.09 -3.26 7.77
C LYS A 59 -3.69 -2.68 7.82
N ASP A 60 -2.71 -3.54 8.05
CA ASP A 60 -1.33 -3.14 8.35
C ASP A 60 -0.44 -3.26 7.11
N SER A 61 0.38 -2.24 6.89
CA SER A 61 1.37 -2.22 5.81
C SER A 61 2.44 -3.28 6.04
N THR A 62 2.71 -4.12 5.04
CA THR A 62 3.80 -5.09 5.08
C THR A 62 5.12 -4.41 4.70
N LEU A 63 5.11 -3.44 3.79
CA LEU A 63 6.29 -2.68 3.38
C LEU A 63 6.85 -1.84 4.53
N LEU A 64 6.00 -1.15 5.29
CA LEU A 64 6.43 -0.31 6.42
C LEU A 64 6.62 -1.10 7.72
N SER A 65 6.37 -2.42 7.70
CA SER A 65 6.63 -3.29 8.83
C SER A 65 8.11 -3.70 8.92
N LYS A 66 8.43 -4.55 9.90
CA LYS A 66 9.76 -5.18 10.02
C LYS A 66 10.16 -5.95 8.76
N TRP A 67 9.19 -6.53 8.05
CA TRP A 67 9.42 -7.33 6.85
C TRP A 67 9.98 -6.49 5.69
N GLY A 68 9.44 -5.30 5.44
CA GLY A 68 9.92 -4.42 4.38
C GLY A 68 11.05 -3.46 4.78
N SER A 69 11.60 -3.56 5.99
CA SER A 69 12.61 -2.61 6.50
C SER A 69 13.87 -2.45 5.63
N TYR A 70 14.23 -3.49 4.88
CA TYR A 70 15.34 -3.45 3.93
C TYR A 70 14.89 -2.84 2.59
N LEU A 71 13.67 -3.15 2.11
CA LEU A 71 13.08 -2.54 0.92
C LEU A 71 12.90 -1.04 1.08
N VAL A 72 12.51 -0.55 2.25
CA VAL A 72 12.40 0.90 2.52
C VAL A 72 13.72 1.63 2.26
N LYS A 73 14.87 0.97 2.40
CA LYS A 73 16.18 1.54 2.07
C LYS A 73 16.50 1.47 0.57
N GLU A 74 16.01 0.45 -0.13
CA GLU A 74 16.21 0.28 -1.57
C GLU A 74 15.30 1.19 -2.40
N ILE A 75 14.05 1.38 -1.96
CA ILE A 75 13.01 2.12 -2.69
C ILE A 75 12.37 3.22 -1.80
N PRO A 76 13.17 4.17 -1.29
CA PRO A 76 12.72 5.13 -0.28
C PRO A 76 11.58 6.04 -0.76
N GLU A 77 11.59 6.42 -2.04
CA GLU A 77 10.55 7.29 -2.61
C GLU A 77 9.18 6.60 -2.60
N VAL A 78 9.13 5.31 -2.91
CA VAL A 78 7.90 4.50 -2.87
C VAL A 78 7.42 4.33 -1.43
N ALA A 79 8.34 4.04 -0.50
CA ALA A 79 8.01 3.89 0.91
C ALA A 79 7.37 5.16 1.50
N ILE A 80 7.88 6.35 1.14
CA ILE A 80 7.31 7.64 1.58
C ILE A 80 5.87 7.79 1.06
N LYS A 81 5.62 7.54 -0.23
CA LYS A 81 4.26 7.62 -0.81
C LYS A 81 3.29 6.67 -0.10
N VAL A 82 3.75 5.45 0.23
CA VAL A 82 2.96 4.45 0.96
C VAL A 82 2.63 4.92 2.37
N GLU A 83 3.61 5.48 3.08
CA GLU A 83 3.39 6.05 4.41
C GLU A 83 2.38 7.19 4.38
N GLU A 84 2.53 8.14 3.45
CA GLU A 84 1.60 9.25 3.29
C GLU A 84 0.18 8.77 3.02
N PHE A 85 0.00 7.80 2.12
CA PHE A 85 -1.29 7.20 1.83
C PHE A 85 -1.94 6.59 3.08
N HIS A 86 -1.21 5.76 3.84
CA HIS A 86 -1.74 5.13 5.04
C HIS A 86 -2.10 6.15 6.12
N GLN A 87 -1.30 7.20 6.29
CA GLN A 87 -1.62 8.29 7.22
C GLN A 87 -2.90 9.01 6.81
N HIS A 88 -3.09 9.32 5.53
CA HIS A 88 -4.30 9.95 5.03
C HIS A 88 -5.54 9.06 5.18
N TYR A 89 -5.43 7.78 4.83
CA TYR A 89 -6.49 6.79 5.00
C TYR A 89 -6.92 6.69 6.48
N ASN A 90 -5.96 6.52 7.39
CA ASN A 90 -6.25 6.40 8.82
C ASN A 90 -6.91 7.65 9.40
N ARG A 91 -6.52 8.86 8.94
CA ARG A 91 -7.19 10.12 9.35
C ARG A 91 -8.66 10.19 8.95
N ILE A 92 -9.04 9.56 7.84
CA ILE A 92 -10.42 9.53 7.36
C ILE A 92 -11.23 8.49 8.13
N LYS A 93 -10.69 7.28 8.32
CA LYS A 93 -11.40 6.14 8.92
C LYS A 93 -11.34 6.09 10.46
N SER A 94 -10.50 6.90 11.10
CA SER A 94 -10.48 7.05 12.57
C SER A 94 -11.47 8.11 13.10
N ARG A 95 -12.36 8.63 12.24
CA ARG A 95 -13.49 9.49 12.62
C ARG A 95 -14.74 8.66 12.80
#